data_AF-A0A7H4P583-F1
#
_entry.id   AF-A0A7H4P583-F1
#
_cell.length_a   1.000
_cell.length_b   1.000
_cell.length_c   1.000
_cell.angle_alpha   90.00
_cell.angle_beta   90.00
_cell.angle_gamma   90.00
#
_symmetry.space_group_name_H-M   'P 1'
#
loop_
_entity.id
_entity.type
_entity.pdbx_description
1 polymer ?
#
loop_
_entity_poly.entity_id
_entity_poly.type
_entity_poly.pdbx_seq_one_letter_code
_entity_poly.pdbx_strand_id
1 'polypeptide(L)'
;MCWLEEAIVRRVVTLPSRARYSFQEARTSWANCDWIGSGRMAIDGLKEVQEAVMLIEAGLSTYEKECAKRGDDYQEIFAQQVRETMERRQAGLKPPSWAAAAFQSGLDNSGKEEQDDARAA
;
A
#
# COMPACT_ATOMS: atom_id res chain seq x y z
N MET A 1 16.92 -12.32 4.38
CA MET A 1 18.33 -12.07 3.97
C MET A 1 19.32 -13.15 4.40
N CYS A 2 19.07 -13.94 5.46
CA CYS A 2 20.05 -14.93 5.95
C CYS A 2 20.50 -15.96 4.89
N TRP A 3 19.60 -16.40 4.01
CA TRP A 3 19.95 -17.36 2.96
C TRP A 3 20.97 -16.81 1.94
N LEU A 4 20.75 -15.60 1.41
CA LEU A 4 21.63 -14.99 0.41
C LEU A 4 23.00 -14.67 1.01
N GLU A 5 22.99 -14.19 2.25
CA GLU A 5 24.20 -13.95 3.03
C GLU A 5 25.04 -15.23 3.19
N GLU A 6 24.39 -16.31 3.61
CA GLU A 6 25.03 -17.62 3.77
C GLU A 6 25.54 -18.18 2.44
N ALA A 7 24.78 -18.03 1.35
CA ALA A 7 25.20 -18.45 0.01
C ALA A 7 26.46 -17.72 -0.48
N ILE A 8 26.62 -16.44 -0.13
CA ILE A 8 27.81 -15.65 -0.43
C ILE A 8 28.99 -16.10 0.44
N VAL A 9 28.79 -16.29 1.75
CA VAL A 9 29.84 -16.75 2.68
C VAL A 9 30.34 -18.15 2.31
N ARG A 10 29.44 -19.07 1.96
CA ARG A 10 29.76 -20.42 1.49
C ARG A 10 30.33 -20.47 0.06
N ARG A 11 30.44 -19.31 -0.62
CA ARG A 11 30.90 -19.18 -2.01
C ARG A 11 30.08 -19.97 -3.03
N VAL A 12 28.81 -20.25 -2.71
CA VAL A 12 27.83 -20.78 -3.66
C VAL A 12 27.47 -19.68 -4.67
N VAL A 13 27.38 -18.44 -4.21
CA VAL A 13 27.23 -17.23 -5.02
C VAL A 13 28.50 -16.39 -4.87
N THR A 14 29.13 -16.04 -5.99
CA THR A 14 30.32 -15.18 -5.99
C THR A 14 29.94 -13.75 -6.34
N LEU A 15 30.36 -12.80 -5.50
CA LEU A 15 30.16 -11.38 -5.77
C LEU A 15 31.03 -10.94 -6.96
N PRO A 16 30.59 -9.97 -7.76
CA PRO A 16 31.39 -9.39 -8.84
C PRO A 16 32.74 -8.87 -8.32
N SER A 17 33.83 -9.14 -9.03
CA SER A 17 35.18 -8.73 -8.63
C SER A 17 35.40 -7.21 -8.56
N ARG A 18 34.51 -6.44 -9.20
CA ARG A 18 34.50 -4.96 -9.19
C ARG A 18 33.45 -4.37 -8.24
N ALA A 19 32.81 -5.19 -7.42
CA ALA A 19 31.87 -4.70 -6.42
C ALA A 19 32.56 -3.72 -5.46
N ARG A 20 32.05 -2.49 -5.39
CA ARG A 20 32.59 -1.46 -4.48
C ARG A 20 32.24 -1.75 -3.02
N TYR A 21 31.07 -2.35 -2.79
CA TYR A 21 30.51 -2.61 -1.46
C TYR A 21 30.35 -4.11 -1.25
N SER A 22 30.68 -4.56 -0.04
CA SER A 22 30.38 -5.91 0.42
C SER A 22 28.88 -6.13 0.56
N PHE A 23 28.45 -7.39 0.67
CA PHE A 23 27.04 -7.73 0.89
C PHE A 23 26.47 -7.02 2.12
N GLN A 24 27.26 -6.89 3.20
CA GLN A 24 26.79 -6.29 4.46
C GLN A 24 26.63 -4.78 4.41
N GLU A 25 27.45 -4.11 3.60
CA GLU A 25 27.38 -2.66 3.43
C GLU A 25 26.17 -2.23 2.57
N ALA A 26 25.68 -3.10 1.68
CA ALA A 26 24.63 -2.76 0.72
C ALA A 26 23.56 -3.87 0.57
N ARG A 27 23.09 -4.42 1.69
CA ARG A 27 22.21 -5.62 1.69
C ARG A 27 20.93 -5.45 0.85
N THR A 28 20.28 -4.29 0.96
CA THR A 28 19.06 -3.96 0.21
C THR A 28 19.33 -3.85 -1.28
N SER A 29 20.42 -3.18 -1.67
CA SER A 29 20.82 -3.03 -3.08
C SER A 29 21.24 -4.36 -3.72
N TRP A 30 21.90 -5.25 -2.98
CA TRP A 30 22.28 -6.57 -3.49
C TRP A 30 21.09 -7.49 -3.70
N ALA A 31 20.08 -7.41 -2.82
CA ALA A 31 18.92 -8.27 -2.87
C ALA A 31 17.79 -7.70 -3.75
N ASN A 32 17.84 -6.40 -4.11
CA ASN A 32 16.76 -5.67 -4.78
C ASN A 32 15.38 -5.95 -4.18
N CYS A 33 15.33 -6.19 -2.87
CA CYS A 33 14.12 -6.46 -2.13
C CYS A 33 14.03 -5.50 -0.95
N ASP A 34 12.84 -4.93 -0.78
CA ASP A 34 12.50 -4.19 0.42
C ASP A 34 11.87 -5.14 1.43
N TRP A 35 12.33 -5.06 2.68
CA TRP A 35 11.81 -5.89 3.76
C TRP A 35 10.84 -5.07 4.60
N ILE A 36 9.61 -5.55 4.69
CA ILE A 36 8.62 -4.99 5.61
C ILE A 36 8.99 -5.45 7.03
N GLY A 37 9.55 -4.52 7.80
CA GLY A 37 9.93 -4.74 9.20
C GLY A 37 8.74 -4.61 10.15
N SER A 38 9.01 -4.72 11.45
CA SER A 38 8.03 -4.35 12.47
C SER A 38 7.58 -2.91 12.24
N GLY A 39 6.27 -2.69 12.31
CA GLY A 39 5.68 -1.36 12.19
C GLY A 39 6.32 -0.36 13.14
N ARG A 40 6.45 0.89 12.67
CA ARG A 40 6.85 2.00 13.52
C ARG A 40 5.79 2.22 14.61
N MET A 41 6.24 2.51 15.83
CA MET A 41 5.34 2.87 16.91
C MET A 41 4.71 4.23 16.61
N ALA A 42 3.38 4.26 16.49
CA ALA A 42 2.62 5.48 16.30
C ALA A 42 2.51 6.23 17.64
N ILE A 43 2.86 7.52 17.65
CA ILE A 43 2.70 8.38 18.83
C ILE A 43 1.30 8.99 18.83
N ASP A 44 0.86 9.47 17.67
CA ASP A 44 -0.47 10.03 17.44
C ASP A 44 -1.12 9.31 16.26
N GLY A 45 -1.83 8.22 16.58
CA GLY A 45 -2.39 7.34 15.55
C GLY A 45 -3.36 8.03 14.59
N LEU A 46 -4.08 9.08 15.01
CA LEU A 46 -5.01 9.78 14.14
C LEU A 46 -4.26 10.65 13.12
N LYS A 47 -3.30 11.45 13.58
CA LYS A 47 -2.53 12.34 12.68
C LYS A 47 -1.72 11.54 11.67
N GLU A 48 -1.10 10.43 12.09
CA GLU A 48 -0.32 9.58 11.18
C GLU A 48 -1.18 8.86 10.14
N VAL A 49 -2.45 8.55 10.44
CA VAL A 49 -3.39 8.02 9.44
C VAL A 49 -3.81 9.10 8.47
N GLN A 50 -4.13 10.30 8.96
CA GLN A 50 -4.51 11.43 8.11
C GLN A 50 -3.37 11.85 7.18
N GLU A 51 -2.15 11.92 7.70
CA GLU A 51 -0.95 12.20 6.91
C GLU A 51 -0.77 11.15 5.80
N ALA A 52 -0.89 9.85 6.12
CA ALA A 52 -0.77 8.79 5.14
C ALA A 52 -1.82 8.90 4.02
N VAL A 53 -3.07 9.21 4.37
CA VAL A 53 -4.16 9.44 3.40
C VAL A 53 -3.83 10.64 2.51
N MET A 54 -3.44 11.78 3.10
CA MET A 54 -3.09 12.98 2.35
C MET A 54 -1.89 12.77 1.43
N LEU A 55 -0.88 12.00 1.85
CA LEU A 55 0.29 11.69 1.03
C LEU A 55 -0.04 10.81 -0.17
N ILE A 56 -0.94 9.83 0.01
CA ILE A 56 -1.41 8.98 -1.08
C ILE A 56 -2.28 9.79 -2.05
N GLU A 57 -3.23 10.58 -1.54
CA GLU A 57 -4.10 11.43 -2.35
C GLU A 57 -3.31 12.50 -3.12
N ALA A 58 -2.26 13.06 -2.51
CA ALA A 58 -1.35 14.00 -3.17
C ALA A 58 -0.38 13.34 -4.18
N GLY A 59 -0.35 12.00 -4.25
CA GLY A 59 0.56 11.26 -5.14
C GLY A 59 2.03 11.30 -4.71
N LEU A 60 2.33 11.75 -3.49
CA LEU A 60 3.69 11.81 -2.94
C LEU A 60 4.14 10.45 -2.36
N SER A 61 3.19 9.60 -2.02
CA SER A 61 3.44 8.26 -1.50
C SER A 61 2.58 7.20 -2.19
N THR A 62 2.85 5.94 -1.86
CA THR A 62 2.16 4.76 -2.40
C THR A 62 1.62 3.93 -1.24
N TYR A 63 0.59 3.12 -1.50
CA TYR A 63 0.05 2.19 -0.50
C TYR A 63 1.14 1.28 0.08
N GLU A 64 2.07 0.80 -0.75
CA GLU A 64 3.20 -0.01 -0.31
C GLU A 64 4.06 0.70 0.75
N LYS A 65 4.46 1.96 0.51
CA LYS A 65 5.26 2.74 1.45
C LYS A 65 4.52 3.04 2.75
N GLU A 66 3.24 3.38 2.68
CA GLU A 66 2.45 3.73 3.87
C GLU A 66 2.05 2.50 4.69
N CYS A 67 1.76 1.36 4.06
CA CYS A 67 1.51 0.08 4.74
C CYS A 67 2.81 -0.47 5.35
N ALA A 68 3.93 -0.38 4.65
CA ALA A 68 5.22 -0.82 5.16
C ALA A 68 5.66 -0.05 6.43
N LYS A 69 5.28 1.22 6.58
CA LYS A 69 5.50 1.97 7.84
C LYS A 69 4.80 1.33 9.04
N ARG A 70 3.64 0.70 8.81
CA ARG A 70 2.85 0.00 9.83
C ARG A 70 3.25 -1.48 9.96
N GLY A 71 4.12 -1.97 9.08
CA GLY A 71 4.56 -3.36 9.05
C GLY A 71 3.59 -4.29 8.32
N ASP A 72 2.63 -3.72 7.57
CA ASP A 72 1.64 -4.48 6.82
C ASP A 72 2.01 -4.53 5.33
N ASP A 73 1.65 -5.62 4.67
CA ASP A 73 1.70 -5.73 3.21
C ASP A 73 0.39 -5.21 2.60
N TYR A 74 0.51 -4.30 1.63
CA TYR A 74 -0.64 -3.74 0.94
C TYR A 74 -1.41 -4.80 0.13
N GLN A 75 -0.72 -5.83 -0.38
CA GLN A 75 -1.37 -6.88 -1.18
C GLN A 75 -2.30 -7.74 -0.32
N GLU A 76 -1.87 -8.10 0.88
CA GLU A 76 -2.69 -8.85 1.83
C GLU A 76 -3.91 -8.03 2.26
N ILE A 77 -3.72 -6.74 2.56
CA ILE A 77 -4.82 -5.83 2.90
C ILE A 77 -5.84 -5.76 1.75
N PHE A 78 -5.39 -5.61 0.51
CA PHE A 78 -6.29 -5.45 -0.64
C PHE A 78 -7.04 -6.76 -0.93
N ALA A 79 -6.37 -7.90 -0.87
CA ALA A 79 -7.01 -9.21 -1.00
C ALA A 79 -8.09 -9.41 0.07
N GLN A 80 -7.80 -9.02 1.32
CA GLN A 80 -8.74 -9.11 2.42
C GLN A 80 -9.93 -8.16 2.24
N GLN A 81 -9.69 -6.90 1.85
CA GLN A 81 -10.75 -5.93 1.56
C GLN A 81 -11.71 -6.40 0.46
N VAL A 82 -11.17 -7.00 -0.60
CA VAL A 82 -11.98 -7.57 -1.69
C VAL A 82 -12.85 -8.71 -1.17
N ARG A 83 -12.26 -9.64 -0.42
CA ARG A 83 -12.99 -10.76 0.19
C ARG A 83 -14.11 -10.28 1.11
N GLU A 84 -13.81 -9.37 2.02
CA GLU A 84 -14.79 -8.79 2.94
C GLU A 84 -15.91 -8.05 2.20
N THR A 85 -15.58 -7.37 1.10
CA THR A 85 -16.57 -6.68 0.27
C THR A 85 -17.51 -7.68 -0.40
N MET A 86 -16.99 -8.80 -0.91
CA MET A 86 -17.82 -9.85 -1.52
C MET A 86 -18.72 -10.53 -0.47
N GLU A 87 -18.17 -10.89 0.69
CA GLU A 87 -18.92 -11.51 1.79
C GLU A 87 -20.03 -10.58 2.30
N ARG A 88 -19.75 -9.28 2.46
CA ARG A 88 -20.76 -8.28 2.82
C ARG A 88 -21.88 -8.18 1.79
N ARG A 89 -21.55 -8.18 0.50
CA ARG A 89 -22.54 -8.15 -0.59
C ARG A 89 -23.43 -9.39 -0.59
N GLN A 90 -22.86 -10.57 -0.37
CA GLN A 90 -23.62 -11.82 -0.26
C GLN A 90 -24.54 -11.84 0.97
N ALA A 91 -24.07 -11.28 2.08
CA ALA A 91 -24.85 -11.15 3.31
C ALA A 91 -25.92 -10.03 3.26
N GLY A 92 -26.00 -9.26 2.17
CA GLY A 92 -26.92 -8.12 2.06
C GLY A 92 -26.56 -6.94 2.98
N LEU A 93 -25.32 -6.90 3.48
CA LEU A 93 -24.82 -5.82 4.32
C LEU A 93 -24.40 -4.62 3.45
N LYS A 94 -24.61 -3.42 3.98
CA LYS A 94 -24.18 -2.19 3.31
C LYS A 94 -22.66 -2.18 3.12
N PRO A 95 -22.16 -1.58 2.02
CA PRO A 95 -20.73 -1.38 1.84
C PRO A 95 -20.15 -0.57 3.01
N PRO A 96 -18.86 -0.74 3.33
CA PRO A 96 -18.22 0.04 4.39
C PRO A 96 -18.36 1.54 4.12
N SER A 97 -18.41 2.35 5.19
CA SER A 97 -18.69 3.80 5.12
C SER A 97 -17.79 4.56 4.14
N TRP A 98 -16.51 4.21 4.06
CA TRP A 98 -15.57 4.80 3.11
C TRP A 98 -15.94 4.51 1.64
N ALA A 99 -16.43 3.30 1.34
CA ALA A 99 -16.88 2.92 0.01
C ALA A 99 -18.28 3.47 -0.30
N ALA A 100 -19.14 3.58 0.71
CA ALA A 100 -20.46 4.17 0.59
C ALA A 100 -20.39 5.67 0.24
N ALA A 101 -19.46 6.41 0.84
CA ALA A 101 -19.22 7.82 0.54
C ALA A 101 -18.74 8.04 -0.91
N ALA A 102 -17.85 7.19 -1.41
CA ALA A 102 -17.38 7.24 -2.81
C ALA A 102 -18.50 6.90 -3.82
N PHE A 103 -19.41 6.00 -3.46
CA PHE A 103 -20.58 5.68 -4.29
C PHE A 103 -21.60 6.83 -4.30
N GLN A 104 -21.84 7.46 -3.14
CA GLN A 104 -22.72 8.63 -3.03
C GLN A 104 -22.18 9.83 -3.82
N SER A 105 -20.88 10.13 -3.72
CA SER A 105 -20.29 11.21 -4.50
C SER A 105 -20.36 10.96 -6.01
N GLY A 106 -20.26 9.71 -6.46
CA GLY A 106 -20.50 9.34 -7.87
C GLY A 106 -21.95 9.54 -8.32
N LEU A 107 -22.92 9.21 -7.47
CA LEU A 107 -24.35 9.48 -7.72
C LEU A 107 -24.65 10.98 -7.75
N ASP A 108 -24.10 11.75 -6.82
CA ASP A 108 -24.29 13.20 -6.75
C ASP A 108 -23.68 13.94 -7.95
N ASN A 109 -22.59 13.41 -8.52
CA ASN A 109 -21.96 13.98 -9.72
C ASN A 109 -22.76 13.66 -10.99
N SER A 110 -23.23 12.42 -11.15
CA SER A 110 -24.09 12.04 -12.30
C SER A 110 -25.42 12.81 -12.31
N GLY A 111 -26.03 13.04 -11.15
CA GLY A 111 -27.25 13.85 -11.06
C GLY A 111 -27.05 15.35 -11.36
N LYS A 112 -25.83 15.87 -11.19
CA LYS A 112 -25.49 17.25 -11.57
C LYS A 112 -25.24 17.39 -13.07
N GLU A 113 -24.59 16.40 -13.69
CA GLU A 113 -24.39 16.38 -15.14
C GLU A 113 -25.73 16.33 -15.90
N GLU A 114 -26.69 15.51 -15.47
CA GLU A 114 -28.05 15.49 -16.06
C GLU A 114 -28.80 16.81 -15.87
N GLN A 115 -28.58 17.52 -14.75
CA GLN A 115 -29.26 18.78 -14.46
C GLN A 115 -28.65 19.97 -15.21
N ASP A 116 -27.34 19.95 -15.48
CA ASP A 116 -26.67 20.97 -16.30
C ASP A 116 -26.95 20.76 -17.80
N ASP A 117 -27.01 19.51 -18.29
CA ASP A 117 -27.41 19.20 -19.67
C ASP A 117 -28.87 19.58 -19.95
N ALA A 118 -29.77 19.36 -18.98
CA ALA A 118 -31.18 19.78 -19.08
C ALA A 118 -31.37 21.31 -19.03
N ARG A 119 -30.36 22.07 -18.57
CA ARG A 119 -30.39 23.53 -18.47
C ARG A 119 -29.70 24.22 -19.65
N ALA A 120 -28.93 23.47 -20.44
CA ALA A 120 -28.23 23.92 -21.64
C ALA A 120 -29.01 23.63 -22.95
N ALA A 121 -30.11 22.87 -22.89
CA ALA A 121 -31.06 22.63 -23.98
C ALA A 121 -32.25 23.59 -23.93
#